data_AF-W9G483-F1
#
_entry.id   AF-W9G483-F1
#
_cell.length_a   1.000
_cell.length_b   1.000
_cell.length_c   1.000
_cell.angle_alpha   90.00
_cell.angle_beta   90.00
_cell.angle_gamma   90.00
#
_symmetry.space_group_name_H-M   'P 1'
#
loop_
_entity.id
_entity.type
_entity.pdbx_description
1 polymer ?
#
loop_
_entity_poly.entity_id
_entity_poly.type
_entity_poly.pdbx_seq_one_letter_code
_entity_poly.pdbx_strand_id
1 'polypeptide(L)'
;MPDCTPERSPDRSSNVIHIITRAPLDPVTGASPRPGECLACFLHRMLAGQPCVGTFVWTDHYRASRARRAVSLVDRLRSRGAACDCSVVDVVWWPSPAARRSGPGETDLLTSTDALAVPSLCGGEQTRPSQACDNWAARRDLAL
;
A
#
# COMPACT_ATOMS: atom_id res chain seq x y z
N MET A 1 16.82 6.43 0.57
CA MET A 1 15.71 6.40 -0.42
C MET A 1 15.33 4.94 -0.58
N PRO A 2 14.03 4.59 -0.56
CA PRO A 2 13.63 3.21 -0.84
C PRO A 2 14.11 2.83 -2.24
N ASP A 3 14.75 1.67 -2.33
CA ASP A 3 15.32 1.15 -3.56
C ASP A 3 14.16 0.73 -4.48
N CYS A 4 13.92 1.51 -5.55
CA CYS A 4 12.94 1.18 -6.57
C CYS A 4 13.50 0.17 -7.59
N THR A 5 14.59 -0.54 -7.30
CA THR A 5 14.99 -1.66 -8.14
C THR A 5 14.02 -2.84 -7.94
N PRO A 6 13.71 -3.58 -9.01
CA PRO A 6 12.83 -4.73 -8.91
C PRO A 6 13.50 -5.82 -8.05
N GLU A 7 12.95 -6.06 -6.86
CA GLU A 7 13.42 -7.15 -6.02
C GLU A 7 12.86 -8.48 -6.54
N ARG A 8 13.75 -9.46 -6.72
CA ARG A 8 13.35 -10.81 -7.11
C ARG A 8 12.80 -11.53 -5.88
N SER A 9 11.48 -11.59 -5.76
CA SER A 9 10.83 -12.32 -4.66
C SER A 9 11.24 -13.80 -4.66
N PRO A 10 11.53 -14.40 -3.48
CA PRO A 10 11.64 -15.84 -3.35
C PRO A 10 10.31 -16.50 -3.74
N ASP A 11 10.42 -17.63 -4.44
CA ASP A 11 9.33 -18.38 -5.07
C ASP A 11 8.21 -18.71 -4.07
N ARG A 12 7.12 -17.94 -4.12
CA ARG A 12 5.80 -18.35 -3.61
C ARG A 12 5.04 -18.88 -4.82
N SER A 13 5.01 -20.20 -4.93
CA SER A 13 4.53 -20.93 -6.10
C SER A 13 3.02 -20.82 -6.28
N SER A 14 2.55 -19.68 -6.78
CA SER A 14 1.19 -19.50 -7.27
C SER A 14 1.19 -19.52 -8.79
N ASN A 15 0.38 -20.41 -9.38
CA ASN A 15 0.23 -20.50 -10.84
C ASN A 15 -0.67 -19.40 -11.41
N VAL A 16 -1.24 -18.54 -10.57
CA VAL A 16 -2.05 -17.39 -10.97
C VAL A 16 -1.13 -16.17 -11.03
N ILE A 17 -0.85 -15.67 -12.24
CA ILE A 17 0.00 -14.50 -12.45
C ILE A 17 -0.84 -13.26 -12.74
N HIS A 18 -0.42 -12.10 -12.22
CA HIS A 18 -1.01 -10.84 -12.63
C HIS A 18 -0.53 -10.46 -14.03
N ILE A 19 -1.46 -10.28 -14.97
CA ILE A 19 -1.14 -10.11 -16.41
C ILE A 19 -0.18 -8.95 -16.66
N ILE A 20 -0.25 -7.88 -15.86
CA ILE A 20 0.56 -6.68 -16.07
C ILE A 20 1.95 -6.79 -15.42
N THR A 21 2.04 -7.32 -14.19
CA THR A 21 3.32 -7.39 -13.45
C THR A 21 4.08 -8.69 -13.68
N ARG A 22 3.41 -9.72 -14.22
CA ARG A 22 3.90 -11.10 -14.33
C ARG A 22 4.30 -11.73 -12.99
N ALA A 23 3.95 -11.10 -11.87
CA ALA A 23 4.22 -11.62 -10.53
C ALA A 23 3.16 -12.68 -10.14
N PRO A 24 3.55 -13.76 -9.42
CA PRO A 24 2.62 -14.71 -8.83
C PRO A 24 1.72 -14.02 -7.82
N LEU A 25 0.40 -14.11 -7.99
CA LEU A 25 -0.57 -13.55 -7.06
C LEU A 25 -0.78 -14.48 -5.87
N ASP A 26 -0.69 -13.93 -4.67
CA ASP A 26 -1.16 -14.60 -3.47
C ASP A 26 -2.71 -14.67 -3.51
N PRO A 27 -3.32 -15.88 -3.46
CA PRO A 27 -4.76 -16.07 -3.55
C PRO A 27 -5.53 -15.54 -2.33
N VAL A 28 -4.88 -15.40 -1.17
CA VAL A 28 -5.44 -14.81 0.05
C VAL A 28 -5.47 -13.28 -0.06
N THR A 29 -4.45 -12.71 -0.70
CA THR A 29 -4.32 -11.25 -0.86
C THR A 29 -5.21 -10.75 -1.99
N GLY A 30 -5.13 -11.35 -3.18
CA GLY A 30 -5.82 -10.90 -4.39
C GLY A 30 -5.36 -9.52 -4.91
N ALA A 31 -5.37 -9.33 -6.23
CA ALA A 31 -4.84 -8.11 -6.87
C ALA A 31 -5.83 -6.92 -6.92
N SER A 32 -7.12 -7.18 -6.71
CA SER A 32 -8.17 -6.16 -6.85
C SER A 32 -8.33 -5.33 -5.57
N PRO A 33 -8.66 -4.03 -5.66
CA PRO A 33 -9.00 -3.25 -4.49
C PRO A 33 -10.32 -3.70 -3.86
N ARG A 34 -10.30 -3.92 -2.55
CA ARG A 34 -11.47 -4.30 -1.76
C ARG A 34 -12.50 -3.15 -1.72
N PRO A 35 -13.80 -3.42 -1.53
CA PRO A 35 -14.79 -2.37 -1.29
C PRO A 35 -14.35 -1.42 -0.16
N GLY A 36 -14.44 -0.10 -0.40
CA GLY A 36 -14.03 0.92 0.56
C GLY A 36 -12.51 1.09 0.75
N GLU A 37 -11.67 0.25 0.15
CA GLU A 37 -10.22 0.30 0.34
C GLU A 37 -9.61 1.55 -0.32
N CYS A 38 -8.84 2.31 0.46
CA CYS A 38 -8.10 3.46 -0.04
C CYS A 38 -6.79 3.06 -0.72
N LEU A 39 -6.22 3.97 -1.52
CA LEU A 39 -4.96 3.71 -2.22
C LEU A 39 -3.82 3.31 -1.26
N ALA A 40 -3.68 3.98 -0.12
CA ALA A 40 -2.60 3.70 0.84
C ALA A 40 -2.71 2.28 1.42
N CYS A 41 -3.91 1.87 1.85
CA CYS A 41 -4.17 0.50 2.33
C CYS A 41 -3.97 -0.55 1.24
N PHE A 42 -4.45 -0.26 0.02
CA PHE A 42 -4.26 -1.15 -1.12
C PHE A 42 -2.77 -1.38 -1.42
N LEU A 43 -1.97 -0.30 -1.51
CA LEU A 43 -0.54 -0.40 -1.79
C LEU A 43 0.19 -1.15 -0.68
N HIS A 44 -0.08 -0.83 0.59
CA HIS A 44 0.52 -1.55 1.71
C HIS A 44 0.20 -3.05 1.65
N ARG A 45 -1.06 -3.42 1.37
CA ARG A 45 -1.47 -4.82 1.23
C ARG A 45 -0.78 -5.52 0.05
N MET A 46 -0.72 -4.87 -1.11
CA MET A 46 -0.07 -5.45 -2.29
C MET A 46 1.43 -5.63 -2.08
N LEU A 47 2.10 -4.65 -1.46
CA LEU A 47 3.54 -4.69 -1.21
C LEU A 47 3.93 -5.64 -0.06
N ALA A 48 3.01 -5.94 0.86
CA ALA A 48 3.23 -6.98 1.87
C ALA A 48 3.26 -8.39 1.24
N GLY A 49 2.53 -8.60 0.14
CA GLY A 49 2.45 -9.90 -0.55
C GLY A 49 3.26 -10.01 -1.84
N GLN A 50 3.76 -8.90 -2.38
CA GLN A 50 4.39 -8.83 -3.70
C GLN A 50 5.62 -7.92 -3.67
N PRO A 51 6.71 -8.27 -4.39
CA PRO A 51 7.88 -7.41 -4.47
C PRO A 51 7.55 -6.10 -5.20
N CYS A 52 8.26 -5.04 -4.84
CA CYS A 52 8.23 -3.80 -5.60
C CYS A 52 8.93 -4.02 -6.95
N VAL A 53 8.28 -3.63 -8.04
CA VAL A 53 8.82 -3.77 -9.41
C VAL A 53 9.36 -2.44 -9.98
N GLY A 54 9.58 -1.46 -9.11
CA GLY A 54 10.19 -0.17 -9.49
C GLY A 54 9.32 0.77 -10.32
N THR A 55 8.02 0.52 -10.41
CA THR A 55 7.07 1.33 -11.19
C THR A 55 5.78 1.56 -10.39
N PHE A 56 4.80 2.26 -10.97
CA PHE A 56 3.50 2.59 -10.34
C PHE A 56 2.38 1.60 -10.75
N VAL A 57 2.71 0.34 -11.03
CA VAL A 57 1.74 -0.61 -11.60
C VAL A 57 0.54 -0.83 -10.69
N TRP A 58 0.73 -0.94 -9.38
CA TRP A 58 -0.37 -1.09 -8.43
C TRP A 58 -1.17 0.20 -8.31
N THR A 59 -0.52 1.36 -8.28
CA THR A 59 -1.20 2.66 -8.31
C THR A 59 -2.08 2.82 -9.56
N ASP A 60 -1.59 2.46 -10.73
CA ASP A 60 -2.36 2.52 -11.98
C ASP A 60 -3.50 1.50 -12.00
N HIS A 61 -3.26 0.28 -11.51
CA HIS A 61 -4.31 -0.74 -11.34
C HIS A 61 -5.43 -0.23 -10.42
N TYR A 62 -5.08 0.37 -9.28
CA TYR A 62 -6.04 0.97 -8.36
C TYR A 62 -6.83 2.11 -9.02
N ARG A 63 -6.14 3.01 -9.73
CA ARG A 63 -6.78 4.11 -10.47
C ARG A 63 -7.79 3.57 -11.48
N ALA A 64 -7.40 2.59 -12.29
CA ALA A 64 -8.26 2.01 -13.33
C ALA A 64 -9.50 1.31 -12.74
N SER A 65 -9.38 0.69 -11.57
CA SER A 65 -10.46 -0.07 -10.94
C SER A 65 -11.37 0.75 -10.02
N ARG A 66 -10.82 1.68 -9.22
CA ARG A 66 -11.55 2.42 -8.16
C ARG A 66 -11.60 3.92 -8.33
N ALA A 67 -10.62 4.52 -9.00
CA ALA A 67 -10.46 5.98 -9.05
C ALA A 67 -10.26 6.49 -10.47
N ARG A 68 -11.09 6.06 -11.43
CA ARG A 68 -10.92 6.33 -12.87
C ARG A 68 -10.75 7.81 -13.21
N ARG A 69 -11.39 8.70 -12.45
CA ARG A 69 -11.31 10.16 -12.63
C ARG A 69 -10.02 10.79 -12.08
N ALA A 70 -9.22 10.07 -11.31
CA ALA A 70 -7.97 10.55 -10.72
C ALA A 70 -6.80 10.47 -11.73
N VAL A 71 -6.95 11.07 -12.91
CA VAL A 71 -6.00 10.96 -14.02
C VAL A 71 -4.58 11.45 -13.69
N SER A 72 -4.45 12.49 -12.84
CA SER A 72 -3.16 13.01 -12.38
C SER A 72 -2.66 12.38 -11.07
N LEU A 73 -3.14 11.18 -10.71
CA LEU A 73 -2.77 10.53 -9.45
C LEU A 73 -1.26 10.28 -9.36
N VAL A 74 -0.67 9.66 -10.39
CA VAL A 74 0.77 9.37 -10.42
C VAL A 74 1.59 10.66 -10.37
N ASP A 75 1.20 11.70 -11.11
CA ASP A 75 1.91 12.97 -11.11
C ASP A 75 1.88 13.65 -9.73
N ARG A 76 0.75 13.59 -9.02
CA ARG A 76 0.65 14.09 -7.63
C ARG A 76 1.49 13.29 -6.65
N LEU A 77 1.67 11.99 -6.87
CA LEU A 77 2.54 11.16 -6.03
C LEU A 77 4.01 11.50 -6.30
N ARG A 78 4.38 11.66 -7.58
CA ARG A 78 5.71 12.13 -8.00
C ARG A 78 6.06 13.50 -7.45
N SER A 79 5.12 14.44 -7.49
CA SER A 79 5.33 15.78 -6.92
C SER A 79 5.52 15.75 -5.39
N ARG A 80 5.20 14.63 -4.73
CA ARG A 80 5.45 14.36 -3.30
C ARG A 80 6.67 13.49 -3.05
N GLY A 81 7.49 13.23 -4.09
CA GLY A 81 8.75 12.50 -3.98
C GLY A 81 8.66 10.99 -4.26
N ALA A 82 7.49 10.44 -4.59
CA ALA A 82 7.38 9.03 -4.95
C ALA A 82 7.93 8.76 -6.36
N ALA A 83 8.68 7.67 -6.52
CA ALA A 83 9.20 7.20 -7.80
C ALA A 83 8.56 5.88 -8.27
N CYS A 84 8.04 5.09 -7.33
CA CYS A 84 7.41 3.78 -7.55
C CYS A 84 6.41 3.45 -6.43
N ASP A 85 5.62 2.37 -6.56
CA ASP A 85 4.60 1.99 -5.56
C ASP A 85 5.14 1.86 -4.13
N CYS A 86 6.30 1.21 -3.93
CA CYS A 86 6.91 1.09 -2.60
C CYS A 86 7.33 2.43 -2.01
N SER A 87 7.90 3.33 -2.82
CA SER A 87 8.22 4.66 -2.34
C SER A 87 6.98 5.46 -1.91
N VAL A 88 5.78 5.18 -2.43
CA VAL A 88 4.56 5.89 -2.02
C VAL A 88 4.29 5.70 -0.52
N VAL A 89 4.36 4.46 -0.03
CA VAL A 89 4.13 4.16 1.39
C VAL A 89 5.26 4.65 2.29
N ASP A 90 6.45 4.90 1.75
CA ASP A 90 7.58 5.41 2.52
C ASP A 90 7.67 6.93 2.53
N VAL A 91 7.38 7.60 1.41
CA VAL A 91 7.64 9.05 1.24
C VAL A 91 6.38 9.90 1.26
N VAL A 92 5.22 9.35 0.88
CA VAL A 92 3.96 10.11 0.81
C VAL A 92 3.14 9.94 2.06
N TRP A 93 2.99 8.70 2.53
CA TRP A 93 2.18 8.36 3.70
C TRP A 93 3.03 7.72 4.78
N TRP A 94 2.52 7.71 6.01
CA TRP A 94 3.12 7.06 7.15
C TRP A 94 2.01 6.57 8.08
N PRO A 95 2.21 5.48 8.83
CA PRO A 95 1.21 5.02 9.81
C PRO A 95 0.83 6.15 10.77
N SER A 96 -0.47 6.47 10.85
CA SER A 96 -0.93 7.51 11.75
C SER A 96 -0.73 7.08 13.21
N PRO A 97 -0.53 8.02 14.15
CA PRO A 97 -0.53 7.69 15.57
C PRO A 97 -1.85 7.04 16.04
N ALA A 98 -2.97 7.29 15.34
CA ALA A 98 -4.25 6.67 15.63
C ALA A 98 -4.29 5.19 15.22
N ALA A 99 -3.67 4.83 14.09
CA ALA A 99 -3.57 3.45 13.61
C ALA A 99 -2.85 2.54 14.62
N ARG A 100 -1.83 3.08 15.30
CA ARG A 100 -1.06 2.37 16.34
C ARG A 100 -1.89 1.96 17.56
N ARG A 101 -3.10 2.49 17.74
CA ARG A 101 -3.96 2.22 18.91
C ARG A 101 -5.05 1.18 18.65
N SER A 102 -5.19 0.66 17.44
CA SER A 102 -6.32 -0.19 17.04
C SER A 102 -5.95 -1.63 16.72
N GLY A 103 -4.76 -2.10 17.13
CA GLY A 103 -4.47 -3.54 17.12
C GLY A 103 -5.38 -4.26 18.13
N PRO A 104 -6.02 -5.40 17.78
CA PRO A 104 -6.71 -6.21 18.76
C PRO A 104 -5.70 -6.60 19.84
N GLY A 105 -6.07 -6.45 21.11
CA GLY A 105 -5.17 -6.66 22.24
C GLY A 105 -4.52 -8.05 22.20
N GLU A 106 -3.27 -8.09 21.78
CA GLU A 106 -2.40 -9.25 21.95
C GLU A 106 -1.38 -8.86 23.01
N THR A 107 -1.77 -9.08 24.27
CA THR A 107 -0.82 -9.16 25.37
C THR A 107 -0.21 -10.55 25.31
N ASP A 108 0.68 -10.79 24.35
CA ASP A 108 1.60 -11.93 24.45
C ASP A 108 2.96 -11.58 23.88
N LEU A 109 3.97 -12.21 24.46
CA LEU A 109 5.35 -11.75 24.59
C LEU A 109 6.01 -11.29 23.27
N LEU A 110 6.59 -10.09 23.33
CA LEU A 110 7.42 -9.47 22.30
C LEU A 110 8.50 -10.42 21.78
N THR A 111 8.31 -10.96 20.58
CA THR A 111 9.42 -11.26 19.65
C THR A 111 8.95 -11.11 18.20
N SER A 112 8.70 -9.88 17.76
CA SER A 112 8.89 -9.54 16.34
C SER A 112 8.73 -8.06 16.07
N THR A 113 9.40 -7.63 15.02
CA THR A 113 9.54 -6.30 14.45
C THR A 113 8.22 -5.75 13.88
N ASP A 114 7.11 -5.85 14.61
CA ASP A 114 5.73 -5.66 14.12
C ASP A 114 5.18 -4.24 14.40
N ALA A 115 6.06 -3.25 14.43
CA ALA A 115 5.69 -1.83 14.59
C ALA A 115 5.02 -1.23 13.33
N LEU A 116 4.79 -2.04 12.30
CA LEU A 116 4.17 -1.66 11.01
C LEU A 116 2.78 -2.26 10.81
N ALA A 117 2.19 -2.91 11.82
CA ALA A 117 0.85 -3.46 11.72
C ALA A 117 -0.21 -2.34 11.58
N VAL A 118 -0.40 -1.85 10.35
CA VAL A 118 -1.56 -1.04 9.99
C VAL A 118 -2.79 -1.95 10.10
N PRO A 119 -3.87 -1.52 10.79
CA PRO A 119 -5.08 -2.32 10.92
C PRO A 119 -5.51 -2.90 9.57
N SER A 120 -5.82 -4.20 9.55
CA SER A 120 -6.12 -4.99 8.34
C SER A 120 -7.34 -4.48 7.56
N LEU A 121 -8.13 -3.58 8.16
CA LEU A 121 -9.27 -2.93 7.56
C LEU A 121 -9.00 -1.45 7.35
N CYS A 122 -9.33 -0.97 6.15
CA CYS A 122 -9.31 0.45 5.84
C CYS A 122 -10.32 1.18 6.75
N GLY A 123 -9.86 2.16 7.52
CA GLY A 123 -10.67 2.83 8.56
C GLY A 123 -11.83 3.71 8.08
N GLY A 124 -12.31 3.60 6.84
CA GLY A 124 -13.50 4.33 6.41
C GLY A 124 -13.85 4.23 4.93
N GLU A 125 -15.15 4.37 4.62
CA GLU A 125 -15.65 4.62 3.26
C GLU A 125 -15.20 6.01 2.80
N GLN A 126 -14.15 6.06 1.99
CA GLN A 126 -13.61 7.34 1.54
C GLN A 126 -14.36 7.91 0.34
N THR A 127 -14.83 9.14 0.48
CA THR A 127 -15.36 9.97 -0.64
C THR A 127 -14.31 10.22 -1.72
N ARG A 128 -13.01 10.15 -1.37
CA ARG A 128 -11.88 10.26 -2.29
C ARG A 128 -10.96 9.04 -2.12
N PRO A 129 -11.20 7.94 -2.84
CA PRO A 129 -10.46 6.68 -2.65
C PRO A 129 -8.93 6.81 -2.82
N SER A 130 -8.49 7.81 -3.61
CA SER A 130 -7.07 8.11 -3.81
C SER A 130 -6.39 8.90 -2.68
N GLN A 131 -7.13 9.31 -1.63
CA GLN A 131 -6.55 9.89 -0.41
C GLN A 131 -6.32 8.79 0.64
N ALA A 132 -5.48 9.08 1.63
CA ALA A 132 -5.25 8.21 2.76
C ALA A 132 -6.44 8.25 3.73
N CYS A 133 -6.81 7.11 4.32
CA CYS A 133 -7.78 7.06 5.43
C CYS A 133 -7.06 7.33 6.76
N ASP A 134 -7.81 7.32 7.86
CA ASP A 134 -7.30 7.63 9.21
C ASP A 134 -6.17 6.72 9.70
N ASN A 135 -5.94 5.58 9.05
CA ASN A 135 -4.78 4.73 9.31
C ASN A 135 -3.45 5.38 8.90
N TRP A 136 -3.49 6.46 8.12
CA TRP A 136 -2.33 7.06 7.46
C TRP A 136 -2.30 8.57 7.66
N ALA A 137 -1.13 9.11 7.99
CA ALA A 137 -0.83 10.53 7.94
C ALA A 137 -0.01 10.85 6.68
N ALA A 138 -0.17 12.04 6.10
CA ALA A 138 0.75 12.47 5.05
C ALA A 138 2.11 12.80 5.68
N ARG A 139 3.21 12.31 5.09
CA ARG A 139 4.55 12.42 5.69
C ARG A 139 4.97 13.87 5.93
N ARG A 140 4.59 14.78 5.02
CA ARG A 140 4.82 16.23 5.14
C ARG A 140 4.13 16.89 6.35
N ASP A 141 3.10 16.27 6.89
CA ASP A 141 2.30 16.81 8.01
C ASP A 141 2.81 16.25 9.36
N LEU A 142 3.78 15.32 9.32
CA LEU A 142 4.49 14.84 10.50
C LEU A 142 5.70 15.75 10.71
N ALA A 143 5.70 16.51 11.81
CA ALA A 143 6.84 17.31 12.24
C ALA A 143 7.99 16.40 12.72
N LEU A 144 8.69 15.77 11.77
CA LEU A 144 9.87 14.94 11.97
C LEU A 144 11.15 15.72 11.64
#